data_AF-A0A3P8M002-F1
#
_entry.id   AF-A0A3P8M002-F1
#
_cell.length_a   1.000
_cell.length_b   1.000
_cell.length_c   1.000
_cell.angle_alpha   90.00
_cell.angle_beta   90.00
_cell.angle_gamma   90.00
#
_symmetry.space_group_name_H-M   'P 1'
#
loop_
_entity.id
_entity.type
_entity.pdbx_description
1 polymer ?
#
loop_
_entity_poly.entity_id
_entity_poly.type
_entity_poly.pdbx_seq_one_letter_code
_entity_poly.pdbx_strand_id
1 'polypeptide(L)'
;MVLEEAYVDNQHNSLENVVHEMDGLLQFNTDRMIFFRNGMQSALETPLDFTILRNAEQEYMSRRHEAIWSVELHNRRTLPVYGVSDAFVDKAPTLSRDNALSGNELMATLELGYLLRLTNNSRGFTERMLYVSRSGFFC
;
A
#
# COMPACT_ATOMS: atom_id res chain seq x y z
N MET A 1 -20.44 -5.95 49.76
CA MET A 1 -20.95 -4.94 48.80
C MET A 1 -19.85 -4.02 48.30
N VAL A 2 -19.13 -3.26 49.14
CA VAL A 2 -18.07 -2.32 48.66
C VAL A 2 -16.96 -2.97 47.81
N LEU A 3 -16.57 -4.22 48.12
CA LEU A 3 -15.52 -4.93 47.37
C LEU A 3 -16.00 -5.45 46.00
N GLU A 4 -17.30 -5.70 45.87
CA GLU A 4 -17.93 -6.21 44.65
C GLU A 4 -18.19 -5.06 43.68
N GLU A 5 -18.67 -3.92 44.18
CA GLU A 5 -18.77 -2.66 43.42
C GLU A 5 -17.40 -2.22 42.89
N ALA A 6 -16.36 -2.20 43.73
CA ALA A 6 -15.00 -1.84 43.30
C ALA A 6 -14.39 -2.83 42.28
N TYR A 7 -14.81 -4.10 42.29
CA TYR A 7 -14.38 -5.08 41.29
C TYR A 7 -15.10 -4.87 39.96
N VAL A 8 -16.42 -4.63 39.99
CA VAL A 8 -17.23 -4.34 38.81
C VAL A 8 -16.78 -3.03 38.16
N ASP A 9 -16.48 -1.99 38.95
CA ASP A 9 -15.97 -0.71 38.45
C ASP A 9 -14.59 -0.86 37.79
N ASN A 10 -13.70 -1.70 38.34
CA ASN A 10 -12.41 -1.98 37.71
C ASN A 10 -12.56 -2.77 36.39
N GLN A 11 -13.50 -3.72 36.32
CA GLN A 11 -13.78 -4.43 35.06
C GLN A 11 -14.35 -3.47 34.01
N HIS A 12 -15.23 -2.56 34.42
CA HIS A 12 -15.78 -1.54 33.55
C HIS A 12 -14.68 -0.59 33.02
N ASN A 13 -13.86 -0.03 33.90
CA ASN A 13 -12.73 0.83 33.53
C ASN A 13 -11.74 0.10 32.61
N SER A 14 -11.48 -1.19 32.86
CA SER A 14 -10.61 -1.98 31.98
C SER A 14 -11.23 -2.17 30.60
N LEU A 15 -12.54 -2.38 30.50
CA LEU A 15 -13.24 -2.48 29.22
C LEU A 15 -13.27 -1.14 28.48
N GLU A 16 -13.52 -0.03 29.18
CA GLU A 16 -13.47 1.31 28.59
C GLU A 16 -12.09 1.63 28.01
N ASN A 17 -11.02 1.30 28.74
CA ASN A 17 -9.65 1.48 28.24
C ASN A 17 -9.38 0.65 26.98
N VAL A 18 -9.81 -0.62 26.96
CA VAL A 18 -9.66 -1.49 25.78
C VAL A 18 -10.45 -0.95 24.58
N VAL A 19 -11.68 -0.47 24.80
CA VAL A 19 -12.49 0.15 23.74
C VAL A 19 -11.81 1.40 23.21
N HIS A 20 -11.25 2.25 24.08
CA HIS A 20 -10.56 3.46 23.68
C HIS A 20 -9.29 3.16 22.86
N GLU A 21 -8.48 2.20 23.29
CA GLU A 21 -7.29 1.77 22.52
C GLU A 21 -7.68 1.19 21.16
N MET A 22 -8.73 0.37 21.12
CA MET A 22 -9.23 -0.21 19.88
C MET A 22 -9.76 0.86 18.92
N ASP A 23 -10.51 1.85 19.41
CA ASP A 23 -10.99 2.98 18.61
C ASP A 23 -9.82 3.79 18.03
N GLY A 24 -8.81 4.09 18.85
CA GLY A 24 -7.58 4.76 18.39
C GLY A 24 -6.84 3.98 17.30
N LEU A 25 -6.74 2.65 17.43
CA LEU A 25 -6.16 1.80 16.40
C LEU A 25 -7.00 1.76 15.12
N LEU A 26 -8.33 1.70 15.22
CA LEU A 26 -9.22 1.71 14.06
C LEU A 26 -9.15 3.04 13.31
N GLN A 27 -9.20 4.17 14.02
CA GLN A 27 -9.02 5.49 13.44
C GLN A 27 -7.67 5.61 12.74
N PHE A 28 -6.59 5.20 13.43
CA PHE A 28 -5.25 5.21 12.86
C PHE A 28 -5.13 4.39 11.56
N ASN A 29 -5.69 3.19 11.51
CA ASN A 29 -5.66 2.37 10.29
C ASN A 29 -6.57 2.95 9.18
N THR A 30 -7.70 3.56 9.54
CA THR A 30 -8.61 4.20 8.59
C THR A 30 -7.96 5.41 7.92
N ASP A 31 -7.32 6.28 8.71
CA ASP A 31 -6.59 7.45 8.20
C ASP A 31 -5.48 7.04 7.22
N ARG A 32 -4.81 5.92 7.50
CA ARG A 32 -3.81 5.34 6.59
C ARG A 32 -4.44 4.87 5.30
N MET A 33 -5.54 4.10 5.35
CA MET A 33 -6.22 3.66 4.14
C MET A 33 -6.66 4.84 3.27
N ILE A 34 -7.18 5.92 3.90
CA ILE A 34 -7.55 7.14 3.20
C ILE A 34 -6.33 7.82 2.56
N PHE A 35 -5.21 7.93 3.28
CA PHE A 35 -3.96 8.47 2.73
C PHE A 35 -3.50 7.67 1.49
N PHE A 36 -3.47 6.34 1.57
CA PHE A 36 -3.08 5.48 0.44
C PHE A 36 -4.02 5.63 -0.74
N ARG A 37 -5.34 5.61 -0.49
CA ARG A 37 -6.37 5.77 -1.53
C ARG A 37 -6.21 7.11 -2.25
N ASN A 38 -6.08 8.20 -1.49
CA ASN A 38 -5.94 9.55 -2.04
C ASN A 38 -4.60 9.74 -2.75
N GLY A 39 -3.51 9.20 -2.19
CA GLY A 39 -2.20 9.24 -2.81
C GLY A 39 -2.18 8.50 -4.15
N MET A 40 -2.75 7.29 -4.21
CA MET A 40 -2.87 6.53 -5.45
C MET A 40 -3.78 7.24 -6.46
N GLN A 41 -4.95 7.74 -6.03
CA GLN A 41 -5.86 8.48 -6.89
C GLN A 41 -5.17 9.73 -7.47
N SER A 42 -4.47 10.49 -6.64
CA SER A 42 -3.71 11.67 -7.08
C SER A 42 -2.63 11.31 -8.09
N ALA A 43 -1.86 10.25 -7.85
CA ALA A 43 -0.78 9.82 -8.75
C ALA A 43 -1.30 9.27 -10.08
N LEU A 44 -2.52 8.72 -10.11
CA LEU A 44 -3.19 8.28 -11.33
C LEU A 44 -3.78 9.47 -12.13
N GLU A 45 -4.42 10.42 -11.45
CA GLU A 45 -5.08 11.57 -12.07
C GLU A 45 -4.09 12.63 -12.53
N THR A 46 -3.05 12.89 -11.73
CA THR A 46 -2.01 13.89 -12.00
C THR A 46 -0.64 13.26 -11.69
N PRO A 47 -0.12 12.39 -12.58
CA PRO A 47 1.17 11.75 -12.38
C PRO A 47 2.28 12.79 -12.25
N LEU A 48 3.26 12.51 -11.40
CA LEU A 48 4.46 13.32 -11.34
C LEU A 48 5.21 13.14 -12.66
N ASP A 49 5.44 14.24 -13.39
CA ASP A 49 6.17 14.23 -14.65
C ASP A 49 7.67 14.03 -14.40
N PHE A 50 8.05 12.81 -14.07
CA PHE A 50 9.44 12.39 -13.97
C PHE A 50 9.80 11.47 -15.12
N THR A 51 10.81 11.86 -15.91
CA THR A 51 11.40 11.00 -16.95
C THR A 51 11.84 9.64 -16.42
N ILE A 52 12.23 9.55 -15.14
CA ILE A 52 12.61 8.28 -14.51
C ILE A 52 11.45 7.30 -14.36
N LEU A 53 10.21 7.78 -14.20
CA LEU A 53 9.02 6.91 -14.11
C LEU A 53 8.69 6.29 -15.46
N ARG A 54 8.92 7.02 -16.56
CA ARG A 54 8.77 6.48 -17.92
C ARG A 54 9.73 5.34 -18.19
N ASN A 55 10.96 5.43 -17.70
CA ASN A 55 11.94 4.34 -17.82
C ASN A 55 11.49 3.11 -17.01
N ALA A 56 10.92 3.32 -15.83
CA ALA A 56 10.39 2.24 -15.00
C ALA A 56 9.20 1.54 -15.67
N GLU A 57 8.31 2.28 -16.35
CA GLU A 57 7.26 1.70 -17.18
C GLU A 57 7.83 0.80 -18.30
N GLN A 58 8.86 1.28 -19.01
CA GLN A 58 9.51 0.48 -20.05
C GLN A 58 10.18 -0.79 -19.47
N GLU A 59 10.82 -0.67 -18.32
CA GLU A 59 11.42 -1.81 -17.62
C GLU A 59 10.35 -2.85 -17.25
N TYR A 60 9.23 -2.41 -16.67
CA TYR A 60 8.08 -3.27 -16.41
C TYR A 60 7.59 -3.98 -17.66
N MET A 61 7.38 -3.25 -18.76
CA MET A 61 6.91 -3.86 -20.02
C MET A 61 7.88 -4.90 -20.57
N SER A 62 9.18 -4.70 -20.37
CA SER A 62 10.21 -5.67 -20.80
C SER A 62 10.23 -6.92 -19.91
N ARG A 63 10.06 -6.75 -18.58
CA ARG A 63 10.23 -7.81 -17.58
C ARG A 63 8.95 -8.56 -17.23
N ARG A 64 7.77 -8.05 -17.57
CA ARG A 64 6.47 -8.66 -17.19
C ARG A 64 6.27 -10.11 -17.64
N HIS A 65 7.11 -10.62 -18.53
CA HIS A 65 7.11 -12.02 -18.97
C HIS A 65 7.95 -12.94 -18.07
N GLU A 66 8.82 -12.40 -17.22
CA GLU A 66 9.62 -13.14 -16.25
C GLU A 66 8.74 -13.69 -15.13
N ALA A 67 9.06 -14.88 -14.61
CA ALA A 67 8.25 -15.58 -13.60
C ALA A 67 7.96 -14.70 -12.37
N ILE A 68 8.99 -14.05 -11.87
CA ILE A 68 8.96 -13.03 -10.81
C ILE A 68 9.87 -11.90 -11.26
N TRP A 69 9.40 -10.67 -11.17
CA TRP A 69 10.16 -9.49 -11.56
C TRP A 69 10.06 -8.39 -10.50
N SER A 70 10.97 -7.43 -10.58
CA SER A 70 10.94 -6.21 -9.77
C SER A 70 11.31 -4.99 -10.60
N VAL A 71 10.70 -3.85 -10.30
CA VAL A 71 11.03 -2.54 -10.85
C VAL A 71 11.23 -1.57 -9.69
N GLU A 72 12.34 -0.84 -9.71
CA GLU A 72 12.66 0.15 -8.68
C GLU A 72 13.34 1.38 -9.29
N LEU A 73 13.23 2.52 -8.60
CA LEU A 73 13.97 3.72 -8.99
C LEU A 73 15.35 3.72 -8.31
N HIS A 74 16.41 3.95 -9.10
CA HIS A 74 17.82 3.80 -8.72
C HIS A 74 18.32 4.66 -7.54
N ASN A 75 17.47 5.49 -6.94
CA ASN A 75 17.81 6.40 -5.83
C ASN A 75 17.36 5.89 -4.44
N ARG A 76 16.79 4.67 -4.34
CA ARG A 76 16.23 4.08 -3.10
C ARG A 76 15.17 4.94 -2.40
N ARG A 77 14.62 5.96 -3.08
CA ARG A 77 13.61 6.85 -2.52
C ARG A 77 12.19 6.32 -2.75
N THR A 78 12.01 5.26 -3.54
CA THR A 78 10.74 4.54 -3.69
C THR A 78 10.78 3.18 -3.01
N LEU A 79 9.61 2.58 -2.86
CA LEU A 79 9.51 1.15 -2.58
C LEU A 79 9.65 0.39 -3.91
N PRO A 80 10.42 -0.71 -3.95
CA PRO A 80 10.46 -1.57 -5.12
C PRO A 80 9.06 -2.16 -5.37
N VAL A 81 8.65 -2.18 -6.63
CA VAL A 81 7.44 -2.88 -7.06
C VAL A 81 7.83 -4.27 -7.52
N TYR A 82 7.18 -5.28 -6.98
CA TYR A 82 7.37 -6.67 -7.37
C TYR A 82 6.16 -7.15 -8.16
N GLY A 83 6.35 -8.15 -9.02
CA GLY A 83 5.22 -8.75 -9.70
C GLY A 83 5.50 -10.13 -10.25
N VAL A 84 4.43 -10.73 -10.77
CA VAL A 84 4.44 -12.06 -11.37
C VAL A 84 4.30 -11.98 -12.89
N SER A 85 4.68 -13.03 -13.59
CA SER A 85 4.59 -13.09 -15.05
C SER A 85 3.17 -12.88 -15.59
N ASP A 86 3.07 -12.40 -16.84
CA ASP A 86 1.82 -12.42 -17.62
C ASP A 86 1.17 -13.80 -17.64
N ALA A 87 1.96 -14.85 -17.88
CA ALA A 87 1.47 -16.23 -17.92
C ALA A 87 0.87 -16.70 -16.58
N PHE A 88 1.27 -16.10 -15.46
CA PHE A 88 0.64 -16.34 -14.15
C PHE A 88 -0.68 -15.57 -14.05
N VAL A 89 -0.67 -14.28 -14.43
CA VAL A 89 -1.87 -13.42 -14.40
C VAL A 89 -3.00 -14.02 -15.24
N ASP A 90 -2.70 -14.50 -16.45
CA ASP A 90 -3.69 -15.07 -17.37
C ASP A 90 -4.38 -16.33 -16.84
N LYS A 91 -3.76 -17.02 -15.86
CA LYS A 91 -4.32 -18.23 -15.24
C LYS A 91 -5.14 -17.92 -13.98
N ALA A 92 -5.01 -16.72 -13.43
CA ALA A 92 -5.65 -16.35 -12.17
C ALA A 92 -6.95 -15.56 -12.45
N PRO A 93 -8.13 -16.04 -12.01
CA PRO A 93 -9.41 -15.44 -12.37
C PRO A 93 -9.64 -14.02 -11.80
N THR A 94 -8.90 -13.64 -10.76
CA THR A 94 -9.02 -12.32 -10.11
C THR A 94 -8.06 -11.28 -10.69
N LEU A 95 -7.03 -11.73 -11.42
CA LEU A 95 -6.00 -10.88 -12.02
C LEU A 95 -6.32 -10.60 -13.49
N SER A 96 -5.80 -9.49 -14.02
CA SER A 96 -5.98 -9.11 -15.41
C SER A 96 -4.89 -8.15 -15.87
N ARG A 97 -4.29 -8.45 -17.03
CA ARG A 97 -3.42 -7.53 -17.79
C ARG A 97 -4.19 -6.61 -18.73
N ASP A 98 -5.50 -6.81 -18.89
CA ASP A 98 -6.42 -5.96 -19.69
C ASP A 98 -6.73 -4.62 -18.99
N ASN A 99 -5.69 -4.01 -18.44
CA ASN A 99 -5.68 -2.63 -18.03
C ASN A 99 -4.70 -1.91 -18.96
N ALA A 100 -5.23 -1.18 -19.95
CA ALA A 100 -4.44 -0.33 -20.84
C ALA A 100 -3.61 0.70 -20.06
N LEU A 101 -4.00 0.98 -18.81
CA LEU A 101 -3.33 1.89 -17.88
C LEU A 101 -2.43 1.16 -16.87
N SER A 102 -2.10 -0.12 -17.04
CA SER A 102 -1.23 -0.85 -16.10
C SER A 102 0.17 -0.23 -15.96
N GLY A 103 0.67 0.41 -17.02
CA GLY A 103 1.89 1.24 -16.95
C GLY A 103 1.71 2.48 -16.07
N ASN A 104 0.58 3.19 -16.21
CA ASN A 104 0.23 4.32 -15.35
C ASN A 104 0.05 3.89 -13.89
N GLU A 105 -0.58 2.75 -13.66
CA GLU A 105 -0.77 2.15 -12.34
C GLU A 105 0.57 1.80 -11.69
N LEU A 106 1.52 1.23 -12.44
CA LEU A 106 2.88 0.97 -11.97
C LEU A 106 3.59 2.28 -11.58
N MET A 107 3.56 3.30 -12.45
CA MET A 107 4.19 4.59 -12.17
C MET A 107 3.58 5.24 -10.92
N ALA A 108 2.25 5.25 -10.81
CA ALA A 108 1.53 5.75 -9.65
C ALA A 108 1.89 4.97 -8.37
N THR A 109 2.11 3.66 -8.48
CA THR A 109 2.57 2.82 -7.36
C THR A 109 3.98 3.22 -6.90
N LEU A 110 4.90 3.48 -7.83
CA LEU A 110 6.25 3.97 -7.52
C LEU A 110 6.22 5.35 -6.86
N GLU A 111 5.37 6.26 -7.34
CA GLU A 111 5.14 7.57 -6.74
C GLU A 111 4.55 7.48 -5.34
N LEU A 112 3.58 6.59 -5.13
CA LEU A 112 3.05 6.32 -3.80
C LEU A 112 4.17 5.81 -2.88
N GLY A 113 5.00 4.89 -3.36
CA GLY A 113 6.20 4.43 -2.64
C GLY A 113 7.17 5.56 -2.27
N TYR A 114 7.29 6.58 -3.13
CA TYR A 114 8.05 7.80 -2.83
C TYR A 114 7.42 8.60 -1.68
N LEU A 115 6.12 8.89 -1.78
CA LEU A 115 5.38 9.65 -0.77
C LEU A 115 5.44 8.94 0.59
N LEU A 116 5.28 7.63 0.60
CA LEU A 116 5.36 6.81 1.82
C LEU A 116 6.73 6.88 2.48
N ARG A 117 7.81 6.90 1.70
CA ARG A 117 9.15 7.08 2.23
C ARG A 117 9.39 8.50 2.74
N LEU A 118 8.78 9.52 2.14
CA LEU A 118 8.86 10.91 2.61
C LEU A 118 8.10 11.14 3.92
N THR A 119 6.92 10.53 4.07
CA THR A 119 6.12 10.66 5.30
C THR A 119 6.66 9.81 6.46
N ASN A 120 7.64 8.93 6.19
CA ASN A 120 8.17 7.92 7.12
C ASN A 120 9.14 8.47 8.18
N ASN A 121 8.72 9.45 8.99
CA ASN A 121 9.40 9.75 10.25
C ASN A 121 9.04 8.74 11.38
N SER A 122 8.10 7.83 11.15
CA SER A 122 7.66 6.79 12.09
C SER A 122 7.70 5.42 11.41
N ARG A 123 8.62 4.54 11.84
CA ARG A 123 8.98 3.25 11.21
C ARG A 123 7.83 2.29 10.86
N GLY A 124 6.60 2.53 11.33
CA GLY A 124 5.44 1.65 11.13
C GLY A 124 4.53 1.94 9.94
N PHE A 125 4.77 3.00 9.14
CA PHE A 125 3.87 3.36 8.02
C PHE A 125 4.02 2.45 6.79
N THR A 126 5.24 1.96 6.51
CA THR A 126 5.49 1.06 5.38
C THR A 126 5.25 -0.42 5.73
N GLU A 127 5.60 -0.86 6.94
CA GLU A 127 5.58 -2.30 7.28
C GLU A 127 4.18 -2.96 7.32
N ARG A 128 3.09 -2.18 7.28
CA ARG A 128 1.73 -2.70 7.52
C ARG A 128 0.72 -2.48 6.40
N MET A 129 1.11 -1.84 5.30
CA MET A 129 0.22 -1.53 4.18
C MET A 129 0.86 -2.01 2.89
N LEU A 130 0.15 -2.87 2.16
CA LEU A 130 0.57 -3.43 0.89
C LEU A 130 -0.38 -2.93 -0.20
N TYR A 131 0.16 -2.34 -1.25
CA TYR A 131 -0.63 -2.10 -2.46
C TYR A 131 -0.58 -3.36 -3.33
N VAL A 132 -1.74 -3.82 -3.80
CA VAL A 132 -1.84 -4.99 -4.68
C VAL A 132 -2.69 -4.62 -5.89
N SER A 133 -2.08 -4.70 -7.07
CA SER A 133 -2.72 -4.45 -8.35
C SER A 133 -3.39 -5.72 -8.89
N ARG A 134 -4.52 -5.55 -9.57
CA ARG A 134 -5.12 -6.62 -10.41
C ARG A 134 -4.23 -7.00 -11.58
N SER A 135 -3.32 -6.12 -11.98
CA SER A 135 -2.24 -6.42 -12.90
C SER A 135 -1.20 -7.37 -12.27
N GLY A 136 -1.36 -7.89 -11.06
CA GLY A 136 -0.43 -8.89 -10.50
C GLY A 136 0.94 -8.32 -10.11
N PHE A 137 0.97 -7.06 -9.68
CA PHE A 137 2.14 -6.46 -9.03
C PHE A 137 1.76 -5.83 -7.69
N PHE A 138 2.75 -5.64 -6.82
CA PHE A 138 2.56 -5.19 -5.45
C PHE A 138 3.80 -4.46 -4.91
N CYS A 139 3.60 -3.58 -3.91
CA CYS A 139 4.68 -2.88 -3.21
C CYS A 139 4.35 -2.63 -1.73
#